data_AF-A0A922AAB7-F1
#
_entry.id   AF-A0A922AAB7-F1
#
_cell.length_a   1.000
_cell.length_b   1.000
_cell.length_c   1.000
_cell.angle_alpha   90.00
_cell.angle_beta   90.00
_cell.angle_gamma   90.00
#
_symmetry.space_group_name_H-M   'P 1'
#
loop_
_entity.id
_entity.type
_entity.pdbx_description
1 polymer ?
#
loop_
_entity_poly.entity_id
_entity_poly.type
_entity_poly.pdbx_seq_one_letter_code
_entity_poly.pdbx_strand_id
1 'polypeptide(L)'
;MNINEHIKLFCSLNSDIERLNTSLAGDSISLKWCSEAINLLRKMHSHFLLFFEKFHISVLWDGTDILDEYMKQTLDLLDLCNSLKSAISGMQRYRLMVEFAAGKLRNGGNISDATTKITEIERLVSESQKIYGVEKWRDTNLFKTDMLKTKSKDSTICFIYAITSSMRLVGMLVFSALLYPISITMDKEVYWVSPQLKSFSVSIGKLVGCFLKVLEGVKDKSRPILVENKVIEKTVLDIKAQVLKGKAVDQEKLINLLKQSSLVLKEGMEMFESVVDELFEEVVKGRNEVLAMVDVN
;
A
#
# COMPACT_ATOMS: atom_id res chain seq x y z
N MET A 1 -22.27 -2.59 -25.65
CA MET A 1 -21.68 -3.43 -24.60
C MET A 1 -22.66 -3.41 -23.44
N ASN A 2 -23.13 -4.56 -22.99
CA ASN A 2 -24.11 -4.71 -21.91
C ASN A 2 -23.40 -4.52 -20.56
N ILE A 3 -24.04 -3.94 -19.53
CA ILE A 3 -23.51 -3.84 -18.15
C ILE A 3 -22.91 -5.18 -17.66
N ASN A 4 -23.52 -6.29 -18.06
CA ASN A 4 -23.03 -7.64 -17.75
C ASN A 4 -21.62 -7.92 -18.31
N GLU A 5 -21.24 -7.37 -19.46
CA GLU A 5 -19.90 -7.56 -20.02
C GLU A 5 -18.84 -6.77 -19.23
N HIS A 6 -19.17 -5.56 -18.76
CA HIS A 6 -18.30 -4.80 -17.87
C HIS A 6 -18.15 -5.47 -16.49
N ILE A 7 -19.23 -6.04 -15.95
CA ILE A 7 -19.18 -6.85 -14.73
C ILE A 7 -18.27 -8.06 -14.93
N LYS A 8 -18.40 -8.80 -16.04
CA LYS A 8 -17.50 -9.94 -16.34
C LYS A 8 -16.05 -9.51 -16.45
N LEU A 9 -15.81 -8.38 -17.13
CA LEU A 9 -14.47 -7.84 -17.31
C LEU A 9 -13.87 -7.47 -15.94
N PHE A 10 -14.59 -6.76 -15.08
CA PHE A 10 -14.13 -6.48 -13.71
C PHE A 10 -13.91 -7.76 -12.89
N CYS A 11 -14.80 -8.74 -12.98
CA CYS A 11 -14.62 -10.03 -12.31
C CYS A 11 -13.40 -10.81 -12.81
N SER A 12 -12.83 -10.53 -13.99
CA SER A 12 -11.59 -11.19 -14.43
C SER A 12 -10.38 -10.85 -13.54
N LEU A 13 -10.45 -9.73 -12.80
CA LEU A 13 -9.46 -9.34 -11.78
C LEU A 13 -9.43 -10.29 -10.57
N ASN A 14 -10.38 -11.23 -10.48
CA ASN A 14 -10.36 -12.28 -9.45
C ASN A 14 -9.04 -13.08 -9.46
N SER A 15 -8.46 -13.28 -10.64
CA SER A 15 -7.15 -13.96 -10.78
C SER A 15 -6.01 -13.17 -10.14
N ASP A 16 -6.00 -11.84 -10.27
CA ASP A 16 -5.05 -10.95 -9.62
C ASP A 16 -5.23 -10.94 -8.09
N ILE A 17 -6.48 -10.99 -7.60
CA ILE A 17 -6.79 -11.10 -6.17
C ILE A 17 -6.32 -12.45 -5.61
N GLU A 18 -6.57 -13.57 -6.30
CA GLU A 18 -6.07 -14.87 -5.86
C GLU A 18 -4.54 -14.93 -5.86
N ARG A 19 -3.86 -14.28 -6.82
CA ARG A 19 -2.41 -14.14 -6.80
C ARG A 19 -1.93 -13.42 -5.53
N LEU A 20 -2.57 -12.29 -5.18
CA LEU A 20 -2.27 -11.58 -3.92
C LEU A 20 -2.53 -12.43 -2.68
N ASN A 21 -3.61 -13.22 -2.67
CA ASN A 21 -3.91 -14.18 -1.60
C ASN A 21 -2.79 -15.21 -1.44
N THR A 22 -2.31 -15.80 -2.53
CA THR A 22 -1.22 -16.77 -2.52
C THR A 22 0.08 -16.13 -2.03
N SER A 23 0.37 -14.90 -2.46
CA SER A 23 1.54 -14.15 -2.00
C SER A 23 1.53 -13.86 -0.48
N LEU A 24 0.35 -13.76 0.16
CA LEU A 24 0.22 -13.60 1.62
C LEU A 24 0.26 -14.90 2.41
N ALA A 25 0.19 -16.07 1.75
CA ALA A 25 0.15 -17.35 2.45
C ALA A 25 1.42 -17.65 3.29
N GLY A 26 2.51 -16.91 3.07
CA GLY A 26 3.73 -16.94 3.88
C GLY A 26 3.72 -16.00 5.10
N ASP A 27 2.54 -15.57 5.57
CA ASP A 27 2.31 -14.73 6.77
C ASP A 27 3.15 -13.44 6.83
N SER A 28 3.55 -12.92 5.68
CA SER A 28 4.38 -11.72 5.58
C SER A 28 3.96 -10.86 4.39
N ILE A 29 4.12 -9.56 4.56
CA ILE A 29 3.86 -8.56 3.52
C ILE A 29 5.22 -8.05 3.04
N SER A 30 5.39 -7.95 1.73
CA SER A 30 6.62 -7.50 1.08
C SER A 30 6.35 -6.30 0.18
N LEU A 31 7.41 -5.58 -0.23
CA LEU A 31 7.29 -4.53 -1.24
C LEU A 31 6.76 -5.08 -2.56
N LYS A 32 7.15 -6.31 -2.92
CA LYS A 32 6.59 -7.00 -4.08
C LYS A 32 5.07 -7.17 -3.98
N TRP A 33 4.57 -7.60 -2.82
CA TRP A 33 3.12 -7.71 -2.59
C TRP A 33 2.43 -6.34 -2.74
N CYS A 34 3.02 -5.28 -2.18
CA CYS A 34 2.52 -3.92 -2.33
C CYS A 34 2.50 -3.50 -3.81
N SER A 35 3.54 -3.82 -4.60
CA SER A 35 3.57 -3.56 -6.04
C SER A 35 2.48 -4.30 -6.79
N GLU A 36 2.23 -5.57 -6.47
CA GLU A 36 1.14 -6.35 -7.06
C GLU A 36 -0.24 -5.74 -6.71
N ALA A 37 -0.41 -5.22 -5.50
CA ALA A 37 -1.64 -4.56 -5.05
C ALA A 37 -1.86 -3.20 -5.73
N ILE A 38 -0.81 -2.40 -5.93
CA ILE A 38 -0.88 -1.16 -6.72
C ILE A 38 -1.23 -1.44 -8.18
N ASN A 39 -0.65 -2.49 -8.78
CA ASN A 39 -1.04 -2.92 -10.13
C ASN A 39 -2.51 -3.36 -10.21
N LEU A 40 -3.02 -4.03 -9.18
CA LEU A 40 -4.45 -4.36 -9.10
C LEU A 40 -5.32 -3.09 -9.02
N LEU A 41 -4.94 -2.11 -8.19
CA LEU A 41 -5.62 -0.80 -8.12
C LEU A 41 -5.68 -0.11 -9.47
N ARG A 42 -4.56 -0.13 -10.19
CA ARG A 42 -4.45 0.43 -11.52
C ARG A 42 -5.43 -0.20 -12.49
N LYS A 43 -5.47 -1.54 -12.55
CA LYS A 43 -6.47 -2.27 -13.35
C LYS A 43 -7.91 -1.95 -12.92
N MET A 44 -8.19 -1.87 -11.62
CA MET A 44 -9.52 -1.49 -11.15
C MET A 44 -9.92 -0.08 -11.61
N HIS A 45 -9.00 0.89 -11.54
CA HIS A 45 -9.19 2.24 -12.05
C HIS A 45 -9.42 2.25 -13.57
N SER A 46 -8.63 1.51 -14.36
CA SER A 46 -8.86 1.41 -15.80
C SER A 46 -10.26 0.85 -16.12
N HIS A 47 -10.74 -0.14 -15.35
CA HIS A 47 -12.09 -0.66 -15.52
C HIS A 47 -13.17 0.35 -15.10
N PHE A 48 -12.91 1.18 -14.09
CA PHE A 48 -13.80 2.29 -13.72
C PHE A 48 -13.89 3.33 -14.82
N LEU A 49 -12.75 3.72 -15.40
CA LEU A 49 -12.67 4.66 -16.51
C LEU A 49 -13.40 4.13 -17.76
N LEU A 50 -13.09 2.90 -18.20
CA LEU A 50 -13.76 2.25 -19.34
C LEU A 50 -15.29 2.17 -19.15
N PHE A 51 -15.72 1.96 -17.91
CA PHE A 51 -17.12 1.98 -17.56
C PHE A 51 -17.70 3.40 -17.70
N PHE A 52 -17.03 4.41 -17.17
CA PHE A 52 -17.44 5.81 -17.28
C PHE A 52 -17.59 6.26 -18.74
N GLU A 53 -16.58 5.97 -19.58
CA GLU A 53 -16.56 6.30 -21.01
C GLU A 53 -17.77 5.72 -21.74
N LYS A 54 -18.14 4.48 -21.42
CA LYS A 54 -19.12 3.74 -22.23
C LYS A 54 -20.55 4.11 -21.92
N PHE A 55 -20.85 4.44 -20.66
CA PHE A 55 -22.21 4.72 -20.24
C PHE A 55 -22.59 6.19 -20.37
N HIS A 56 -21.69 7.07 -20.87
CA HIS A 56 -21.90 8.52 -21.06
C HIS A 56 -22.77 9.09 -19.95
N ILE A 57 -22.39 8.74 -18.73
CA ILE A 57 -23.28 8.77 -17.59
C ILE A 57 -23.68 10.23 -17.40
N SER A 58 -24.97 10.56 -17.59
CA SER A 58 -25.48 11.89 -17.27
C SER A 58 -25.01 12.27 -15.88
N VAL A 59 -24.59 13.53 -15.74
CA VAL A 59 -24.04 14.13 -14.50
C VAL A 59 -24.92 13.86 -13.27
N LEU A 60 -26.21 13.52 -13.42
CA LEU A 60 -27.05 12.99 -12.34
C LEU A 60 -27.59 11.58 -12.64
N TRP A 61 -27.33 10.62 -11.74
CA TRP A 61 -28.07 9.36 -11.63
C TRP A 61 -28.57 9.19 -10.20
N ASP A 62 -29.89 9.10 -10.03
CA ASP A 62 -30.55 8.94 -8.71
C ASP A 62 -30.13 10.01 -7.68
N GLY A 63 -29.94 11.25 -8.13
CA GLY A 63 -29.48 12.37 -7.29
C GLY A 63 -28.01 12.30 -6.87
N THR A 64 -27.26 11.29 -7.33
CA THR A 64 -25.81 11.17 -7.13
C THR A 64 -25.08 11.63 -8.38
N ASP A 65 -24.15 12.55 -8.22
CA ASP A 65 -23.27 12.97 -9.30
C ASP A 65 -22.12 11.96 -9.47
N ILE A 66 -22.19 11.19 -10.56
CA ILE A 66 -21.22 10.14 -10.85
C ILE A 66 -19.87 10.71 -11.29
N LEU A 67 -19.85 11.91 -11.88
CA LEU A 67 -18.62 12.65 -12.14
C LEU A 67 -17.97 13.03 -10.81
N ASP A 68 -18.73 13.62 -9.89
CA ASP A 68 -18.22 13.97 -8.56
C ASP A 68 -17.69 12.74 -7.82
N GLU A 69 -18.40 11.61 -7.88
CA GLU A 69 -17.95 10.36 -7.26
C GLU A 69 -16.64 9.85 -7.91
N TYR A 70 -16.55 9.84 -9.24
CA TYR A 70 -15.30 9.49 -9.92
C TYR A 70 -14.16 10.43 -9.51
N MET A 71 -14.41 11.74 -9.49
CA MET A 71 -13.41 12.76 -9.16
C MET A 71 -12.99 12.68 -7.70
N LYS A 72 -13.89 12.32 -6.80
CA LYS A 72 -13.58 12.10 -5.39
C LYS A 72 -12.74 10.84 -5.20
N GLN A 73 -13.18 9.71 -5.75
CA GLN A 73 -12.48 8.43 -5.60
C GLN A 73 -11.09 8.44 -6.23
N THR A 74 -10.92 9.13 -7.36
CA THR A 74 -9.60 9.29 -7.99
C THR A 74 -8.72 10.31 -7.28
N LEU A 75 -9.29 11.31 -6.59
CA LEU A 75 -8.52 12.19 -5.71
C LEU A 75 -7.94 11.40 -4.52
N ASP A 76 -8.74 10.53 -3.90
CA ASP A 76 -8.29 9.65 -2.82
C ASP A 76 -7.12 8.74 -3.28
N LEU A 77 -7.13 8.27 -4.54
CA LEU A 77 -6.01 7.53 -5.12
C LEU A 77 -4.74 8.38 -5.33
N LEU A 78 -4.88 9.64 -5.77
CA LEU A 78 -3.74 10.54 -5.91
C LEU A 78 -3.13 10.87 -4.53
N ASP A 79 -3.96 11.10 -3.54
CA ASP A 79 -3.54 11.30 -2.15
C ASP A 79 -2.86 10.06 -1.58
N LEU A 80 -3.36 8.86 -1.91
CA LEU A 80 -2.69 7.60 -1.59
C LEU A 80 -1.30 7.57 -2.22
N CYS A 81 -1.18 7.82 -3.53
CA CYS A 81 0.10 7.81 -4.24
C CYS A 81 1.11 8.79 -3.62
N ASN A 82 0.68 10.02 -3.32
CA ASN A 82 1.50 11.02 -2.64
C ASN A 82 1.96 10.54 -1.26
N SER A 83 1.07 9.88 -0.52
CA SER A 83 1.38 9.30 0.78
C SER A 83 2.43 8.18 0.67
N LEU A 84 2.29 7.32 -0.33
CA LEU A 84 3.23 6.23 -0.62
C LEU A 84 4.60 6.76 -1.04
N LYS A 85 4.66 7.77 -1.91
CA LYS A 85 5.92 8.45 -2.28
C LYS A 85 6.63 9.04 -1.06
N SER A 86 5.87 9.69 -0.17
CA SER A 86 6.42 10.19 1.09
C SER A 86 6.94 9.05 1.99
N ALA A 87 6.26 7.90 2.02
CA ALA A 87 6.72 6.72 2.77
C ALA A 87 8.01 6.14 2.20
N ILE A 88 8.10 6.02 0.88
CA ILE A 88 9.29 5.55 0.14
C ILE A 88 10.48 6.46 0.44
N SER A 89 10.31 7.78 0.35
CA SER A 89 11.35 8.75 0.72
C SER A 89 11.78 8.59 2.20
N GLY A 90 10.83 8.28 3.09
CA GLY A 90 11.13 7.94 4.49
C GLY A 90 12.01 6.68 4.60
N MET A 91 11.60 5.58 3.97
CA MET A 91 12.35 4.32 3.96
C MET A 91 13.75 4.49 3.35
N GLN A 92 13.89 5.27 2.26
CA GLN A 92 15.18 5.60 1.65
C GLN A 92 16.09 6.36 2.63
N ARG A 93 15.56 7.36 3.36
CA ARG A 93 16.32 8.07 4.40
C ARG A 93 16.78 7.13 5.51
N TYR A 94 15.89 6.25 6.00
CA TYR A 94 16.24 5.26 7.00
C TYR A 94 17.35 4.32 6.53
N ARG A 95 17.24 3.80 5.30
CA ARG A 95 18.24 2.95 4.66
C ARG A 95 19.62 3.62 4.61
N LEU A 96 19.69 4.87 4.14
CA LEU A 96 20.95 5.63 4.06
C LEU A 96 21.58 5.87 5.44
N MET A 97 20.76 6.16 6.45
CA MET A 97 21.25 6.30 7.83
C MET A 97 21.84 5.00 8.38
N VAL A 98 21.19 3.87 8.10
CA VAL A 98 21.66 2.54 8.51
C VAL A 98 22.97 2.17 7.80
N GLU A 99 23.08 2.44 6.49
CA GLU A 99 24.31 2.22 5.72
C GLU A 99 25.47 3.08 6.24
N PHE A 100 25.21 4.35 6.56
CA PHE A 100 26.20 5.26 7.15
C PHE A 100 26.71 4.74 8.50
N ALA A 101 25.80 4.27 9.36
CA ALA A 101 26.15 3.67 10.65
C ALA A 101 27.01 2.41 10.49
N ALA A 102 26.61 1.52 9.56
CA ALA A 102 27.37 0.32 9.25
C ALA A 102 28.79 0.65 8.75
N GLY A 103 28.92 1.71 7.95
CA GLY A 103 30.22 2.24 7.49
C GLY A 103 31.10 2.71 8.65
N LYS A 104 30.55 3.48 9.60
CA LYS A 104 31.26 3.90 10.82
C LYS A 104 31.70 2.71 11.69
N LEU A 105 30.85 1.69 11.83
CA LEU A 105 31.18 0.49 12.60
C LEU A 105 32.34 -0.31 12.00
N ARG A 106 32.47 -0.32 10.66
CA ARG A 106 33.53 -1.02 9.93
C ARG A 106 34.85 -0.25 9.90
N ASN A 107 34.80 1.07 9.70
CA ASN A 107 35.99 1.91 9.55
C ASN A 107 36.59 2.36 10.90
N GLY A 108 36.32 1.63 11.99
CA GLY A 108 36.81 1.95 13.32
C GLY A 108 38.32 1.78 13.45
N GLY A 109 39.08 2.78 12.99
CA GLY A 109 40.40 3.07 13.50
C GLY A 109 40.34 3.28 15.01
N ASN A 110 41.40 2.88 15.70
CA ASN A 110 41.58 2.93 17.15
C ASN A 110 40.89 4.16 17.80
N ILE A 111 40.10 3.90 18.84
CA ILE A 111 39.40 4.86 19.72
C ILE A 111 37.99 5.27 19.25
N SER A 112 37.02 4.38 19.41
CA SER A 112 35.68 4.80 19.87
C SER A 112 35.16 3.81 20.89
N ASP A 113 34.85 4.28 22.09
CA ASP A 113 34.27 3.49 23.16
C ASP A 113 32.98 2.80 22.67
N ALA A 114 32.70 1.57 23.11
CA ALA A 114 31.50 0.83 22.73
C ALA A 114 30.23 1.66 23.00
N THR A 115 30.29 2.48 24.05
CA THR A 115 29.31 3.51 24.42
C THR A 115 28.96 4.44 23.27
N THR A 116 29.94 5.01 22.56
CA THR A 116 29.69 5.94 21.43
C THR A 116 29.01 5.26 20.25
N LYS A 117 29.38 4.01 19.95
CA LYS A 117 28.74 3.20 18.90
C LYS A 117 27.28 2.88 19.25
N ILE A 118 27.01 2.58 20.52
CA ILE A 118 25.66 2.31 21.01
C ILE A 118 24.80 3.57 20.95
N THR A 119 25.30 4.72 21.40
CA THR A 119 24.55 6.00 21.36
C THR A 119 24.20 6.40 19.93
N GLU A 120 25.09 6.20 18.97
CA GLU A 120 24.82 6.47 17.55
C GLU A 120 23.74 5.51 16.99
N ILE A 121 23.81 4.21 17.32
CA ILE A 121 22.75 3.25 16.92
C ILE A 121 21.40 3.63 17.55
N GLU A 122 21.38 4.04 18.81
CA GLU A 122 20.15 4.45 19.50
C GLU A 122 19.55 5.73 18.92
N ARG A 123 20.39 6.71 18.60
CA ARG A 123 19.97 7.93 17.89
C ARG A 123 19.30 7.57 16.57
N LEU A 124 19.89 6.65 15.79
CA LEU A 124 19.35 6.22 14.50
C LEU A 124 18.05 5.43 14.61
N VAL A 125 17.94 4.55 15.61
CA VAL A 125 16.68 3.83 15.89
C VAL A 125 15.59 4.83 16.30
N SER A 126 15.91 5.84 17.11
CA SER A 126 14.96 6.90 17.48
C SER A 126 14.56 7.78 16.27
N GLU A 127 15.52 8.17 15.44
CA GLU A 127 15.25 8.94 14.22
C GLU A 127 14.41 8.15 13.22
N SER A 128 14.62 6.83 13.12
CA SER A 128 13.78 5.96 12.28
C SER A 128 12.30 6.01 12.67
N GLN A 129 11.99 6.06 13.97
CA GLN A 129 10.60 6.15 14.45
C GLN A 129 9.94 7.48 14.06
N LYS A 130 10.72 8.57 14.01
CA LYS A 130 10.24 9.89 13.59
C LYS A 130 10.00 9.96 12.08
N ILE A 131 10.76 9.22 11.29
CA ILE A 131 10.66 9.20 9.82
C ILE A 131 9.34 8.59 9.35
N TYR A 132 8.83 7.57 10.05
CA TYR A 132 7.56 6.93 9.72
C TYR A 132 6.34 7.72 10.21
N GLY A 133 6.53 8.73 11.08
CA GLY A 133 5.54 9.78 11.33
C GLY A 133 4.14 9.26 11.63
N VAL A 134 4.00 8.33 12.58
CA VAL A 134 2.72 7.74 13.01
C VAL A 134 1.66 8.81 13.31
N GLU A 135 2.09 9.98 13.79
CA GLU A 135 1.21 11.13 14.06
C GLU A 135 0.70 11.81 12.77
N LYS A 136 1.52 11.91 11.72
CA LYS A 136 1.15 12.57 10.46
C LYS A 136 0.04 11.82 9.72
N TRP A 137 0.05 10.49 9.81
CA TRP A 137 -0.86 9.63 9.04
C TRP A 137 -2.17 9.29 9.78
N ARG A 138 -2.22 9.48 11.10
CA ARG A 138 -3.43 9.24 11.92
C ARG A 138 -4.57 10.19 11.57
N ASP A 139 -4.23 11.42 11.21
CA ASP A 139 -5.20 12.48 10.89
C ASP A 139 -5.52 12.56 9.40
N THR A 140 -4.88 11.74 8.56
CA THR A 140 -5.12 11.72 7.12
C THR A 140 -6.48 11.07 6.84
N ASN A 141 -7.47 11.88 6.46
CA ASN A 141 -8.85 11.47 6.16
C ASN A 141 -9.01 10.68 4.84
N LEU A 142 -7.96 9.96 4.40
CA LEU A 142 -7.81 9.40 3.04
C LEU A 142 -8.92 8.43 2.62
N PHE A 143 -9.62 7.86 3.61
CA PHE A 143 -10.73 6.93 3.39
C PHE A 143 -11.88 7.20 4.37
N LYS A 144 -12.13 8.45 4.78
CA LYS A 144 -13.34 8.81 5.54
C LYS A 144 -14.41 9.34 4.59
N THR A 145 -15.08 8.42 3.92
CA THR A 145 -16.35 8.71 3.26
C THR A 145 -17.37 7.70 3.75
N ASP A 146 -18.44 8.20 4.37
CA ASP A 146 -19.65 7.43 4.65
C ASP A 146 -20.09 6.77 3.34
N MET A 147 -20.11 5.44 3.29
CA MET A 147 -20.77 4.77 2.19
C MET A 147 -22.20 5.28 2.15
N LEU A 148 -22.58 5.91 1.04
CA LEU A 148 -23.98 6.11 0.72
C LEU A 148 -24.61 4.72 0.67
N LYS A 149 -25.30 4.35 1.74
CA LYS A 149 -26.09 3.11 1.83
C LYS A 149 -27.33 3.26 0.96
N THR A 150 -27.14 3.36 -0.35
CA THR A 150 -28.26 3.38 -1.27
C THR A 150 -28.66 1.95 -1.55
N LYS A 151 -29.85 1.55 -1.08
CA LYS A 151 -30.55 0.31 -1.50
C LYS A 151 -31.04 0.44 -2.94
N SER A 152 -30.19 0.92 -3.85
CA SER A 152 -30.51 1.01 -5.26
C SER A 152 -30.62 -0.40 -5.82
N LYS A 153 -31.67 -0.64 -6.60
CA LYS A 153 -31.84 -1.88 -7.37
C LYS A 153 -31.16 -1.80 -8.73
N ASP A 154 -30.53 -0.66 -9.05
CA ASP A 154 -29.88 -0.44 -10.32
C ASP A 154 -28.52 -1.14 -10.39
N SER A 155 -28.39 -2.10 -11.30
CA SER A 155 -27.16 -2.87 -11.51
C SER A 155 -25.95 -2.01 -11.83
N THR A 156 -26.16 -0.83 -12.44
CA THR A 156 -25.14 0.14 -12.84
C THR A 156 -24.55 0.83 -11.61
N ILE A 157 -25.44 1.35 -10.75
CA ILE A 157 -25.07 2.00 -9.49
C ILE A 157 -24.34 1.02 -8.58
N CYS A 158 -24.87 -0.20 -8.44
CA CYS A 158 -24.24 -1.23 -7.62
C CYS A 158 -22.87 -1.65 -8.16
N PHE A 159 -22.69 -1.65 -9.48
CA PHE A 159 -21.39 -1.93 -10.08
C PHE A 159 -20.37 -0.81 -9.81
N ILE A 160 -20.76 0.46 -9.90
CA ILE A 160 -19.91 1.60 -9.50
C ILE A 160 -19.46 1.41 -8.06
N TYR A 161 -20.40 1.18 -7.13
CA TYR A 161 -20.07 0.94 -5.73
C TYR A 161 -19.14 -0.26 -5.53
N ALA A 162 -19.32 -1.34 -6.30
CA ALA A 162 -18.44 -2.50 -6.22
C ALA A 162 -17.01 -2.16 -6.64
N ILE A 163 -16.84 -1.42 -7.75
CA ILE A 163 -15.51 -0.99 -8.20
C ILE A 163 -14.87 -0.04 -7.18
N THR A 164 -15.57 1.02 -6.77
CA THR A 164 -15.02 2.02 -5.85
C THR A 164 -14.71 1.43 -4.48
N SER A 165 -15.59 0.56 -3.96
CA SER A 165 -15.33 -0.17 -2.71
C SER A 165 -14.12 -1.10 -2.81
N SER A 166 -13.95 -1.77 -3.94
CA SER A 166 -12.79 -2.65 -4.17
C SER A 166 -11.49 -1.85 -4.22
N MET A 167 -11.48 -0.74 -4.96
CA MET A 167 -10.33 0.17 -5.04
C MET A 167 -9.97 0.70 -3.66
N ARG A 168 -10.95 1.22 -2.92
CA ARG A 168 -10.75 1.71 -1.55
C ARG A 168 -10.20 0.64 -0.63
N LEU A 169 -10.73 -0.58 -0.68
CA LEU A 169 -10.25 -1.70 0.13
C LEU A 169 -8.79 -2.03 -0.17
N VAL A 170 -8.42 -2.19 -1.44
CA VAL A 170 -7.02 -2.49 -1.81
C VAL A 170 -6.09 -1.33 -1.43
N GLY A 171 -6.52 -0.09 -1.63
CA GLY A 171 -5.79 1.11 -1.20
C GLY A 171 -5.56 1.14 0.32
N MET A 172 -6.58 0.81 1.11
CA MET A 172 -6.48 0.71 2.57
C MET A 172 -5.52 -0.39 3.01
N LEU A 173 -5.47 -1.53 2.32
CA LEU A 173 -4.51 -2.61 2.63
C LEU A 173 -3.07 -2.14 2.41
N VAL A 174 -2.78 -1.50 1.27
CA VAL A 174 -1.44 -0.98 0.95
C VAL A 174 -1.05 0.15 1.93
N PHE A 175 -1.97 1.07 2.21
CA PHE A 175 -1.78 2.12 3.22
C PHE A 175 -1.45 1.50 4.58
N SER A 176 -2.22 0.50 5.00
CA SER A 176 -2.04 -0.18 6.29
C SER A 176 -0.70 -0.90 6.39
N ALA A 177 -0.22 -1.47 5.29
CA ALA A 177 1.07 -2.16 5.23
C ALA A 177 2.28 -1.23 5.36
N LEU A 178 2.21 -0.06 4.71
CA LEU A 178 3.36 0.83 4.54
C LEU A 178 3.41 1.99 5.51
N LEU A 179 2.25 2.48 5.94
CA LEU A 179 2.13 3.74 6.67
C LEU A 179 1.71 3.49 8.11
N TYR A 180 0.51 2.94 8.31
CA TYR A 180 -0.04 2.76 9.64
C TYR A 180 -1.20 1.76 9.67
N PRO A 181 -1.23 0.81 10.63
CA PRO A 181 -2.34 -0.12 10.77
C PRO A 181 -3.68 0.59 11.02
N ILE A 182 -4.57 0.57 10.02
CA ILE A 182 -5.92 1.10 10.10
C ILE A 182 -6.96 -0.01 10.26
N SER A 183 -8.15 0.34 10.77
CA SER A 183 -9.29 -0.57 10.73
C SER A 183 -9.73 -0.76 9.28
N ILE A 184 -9.86 -2.01 8.85
CA ILE A 184 -10.28 -2.36 7.49
C ILE A 184 -11.55 -3.19 7.61
N THR A 185 -12.65 -2.65 7.08
CA THR A 185 -13.96 -3.31 7.06
C THR A 185 -14.44 -3.41 5.64
N MET A 186 -14.86 -4.61 5.23
CA MET A 186 -15.47 -4.84 3.94
C MET A 186 -16.99 -4.82 4.07
N ASP A 187 -17.64 -3.94 3.31
CA ASP A 187 -19.09 -4.02 3.10
C ASP A 187 -19.39 -5.10 2.06
N LYS A 188 -20.02 -6.19 2.50
CA LYS A 188 -20.36 -7.32 1.63
C LYS A 188 -21.63 -7.07 0.82
N GLU A 189 -22.50 -6.15 1.26
CA GLU A 189 -23.80 -5.91 0.63
C GLU A 189 -23.64 -5.35 -0.78
N VAL A 190 -22.57 -4.58 -1.00
CA VAL A 190 -22.19 -3.99 -2.30
C VAL A 190 -22.07 -5.02 -3.42
N TYR A 191 -21.68 -6.25 -3.09
CA TYR A 191 -21.39 -7.28 -4.09
C TYR A 191 -22.55 -8.26 -4.33
N TRP A 192 -23.65 -8.17 -3.57
CA TRP A 192 -24.75 -9.14 -3.64
C TRP A 192 -25.72 -8.93 -4.80
N VAL A 193 -25.59 -7.81 -5.51
CA VAL A 193 -26.56 -7.39 -6.54
C VAL A 193 -26.41 -8.19 -7.85
N SER A 194 -25.22 -8.75 -8.11
CA SER A 194 -24.99 -9.61 -9.28
C SER A 194 -24.39 -10.96 -8.86
N PRO A 195 -24.95 -12.10 -9.30
CA PRO A 195 -24.37 -13.42 -9.07
C PRO A 195 -22.90 -13.52 -9.53
N GLN A 196 -22.51 -12.72 -10.52
CA GLN A 196 -21.16 -12.69 -11.07
C GLN A 196 -20.15 -12.01 -10.12
N LEU A 197 -20.59 -11.06 -9.30
CA LEU A 197 -19.75 -10.38 -8.30
C LEU A 197 -19.57 -11.22 -7.03
N LYS A 198 -20.36 -12.29 -6.85
CA LYS A 198 -20.29 -13.15 -5.66
C LYS A 198 -18.93 -13.81 -5.49
N SER A 199 -18.36 -14.36 -6.57
CA SER A 199 -17.01 -14.97 -6.51
C SER A 199 -15.95 -13.93 -6.18
N PHE A 200 -16.02 -12.77 -6.84
CA PHE A 200 -15.13 -11.63 -6.58
C PHE A 200 -15.20 -11.19 -5.11
N SER A 201 -16.41 -11.08 -4.54
CA SER A 201 -16.65 -10.76 -3.13
C SER A 201 -15.99 -11.75 -2.18
N VAL A 202 -16.07 -13.05 -2.49
CA VAL A 202 -15.43 -14.09 -1.69
C VAL A 202 -13.90 -13.95 -1.74
N SER A 203 -13.33 -13.76 -2.91
CA SER A 203 -11.89 -13.63 -3.10
C SER A 203 -11.30 -12.37 -2.45
N ILE A 204 -11.96 -11.21 -2.58
CA ILE A 204 -11.52 -9.98 -1.91
C ILE A 204 -11.73 -10.06 -0.39
N GLY A 205 -12.80 -10.72 0.08
CA GLY A 205 -13.02 -10.98 1.50
C GLY A 205 -11.95 -11.88 2.10
N LYS A 206 -11.51 -12.90 1.34
CA LYS A 206 -10.36 -13.74 1.70
C LYS A 206 -9.07 -12.93 1.79
N LEU A 207 -8.83 -12.02 0.84
CA LEU A 207 -7.66 -11.12 0.85
C LEU A 207 -7.62 -10.25 2.09
N VAL A 208 -8.73 -9.59 2.42
CA VAL A 208 -8.85 -8.81 3.65
C VAL A 208 -8.61 -9.69 4.89
N GLY A 209 -9.22 -10.88 4.95
CA GLY A 209 -9.03 -11.80 6.06
C GLY A 209 -7.58 -12.29 6.24
N CYS A 210 -6.91 -12.66 5.15
CA CYS A 210 -5.49 -13.05 5.16
C CYS A 210 -4.62 -11.89 5.63
N PHE A 211 -4.85 -10.68 5.15
CA PHE A 211 -4.09 -9.51 5.55
C PHE A 211 -4.27 -9.18 7.04
N LEU A 212 -5.51 -9.23 7.55
CA LEU A 212 -5.79 -8.98 8.97
C LEU A 212 -5.12 -10.00 9.88
N LYS A 213 -5.03 -11.28 9.48
CA LYS A 213 -4.26 -12.29 10.23
C LYS A 213 -2.77 -11.93 10.33
N VAL A 214 -2.18 -11.42 9.25
CA VAL A 214 -0.79 -10.93 9.29
C VAL A 214 -0.66 -9.77 10.27
N LEU A 215 -1.64 -8.85 10.31
CA LEU A 215 -1.66 -7.73 11.24
C LEU A 215 -1.83 -8.15 12.72
N GLU A 216 -2.63 -9.16 13.01
CA GLU A 216 -2.81 -9.69 14.38
C GLU A 216 -1.49 -10.21 14.98
N GLY A 217 -0.59 -10.75 14.15
CA GLY A 217 0.74 -11.20 14.56
C GLY A 217 1.73 -10.07 14.84
N VAL A 218 1.42 -8.82 14.51
CA VAL A 218 2.34 -7.67 14.65
C VAL A 218 2.18 -7.01 16.03
N LYS A 219 3.22 -7.16 16.87
CA LYS A 219 3.26 -6.55 18.21
C LYS A 219 3.55 -5.04 18.19
N ASP A 220 4.39 -4.57 17.27
CA ASP A 220 4.74 -3.16 17.12
C ASP A 220 4.04 -2.56 15.89
N LYS A 221 3.08 -1.68 16.14
CA LYS A 221 2.29 -0.99 15.11
C LYS A 221 2.87 0.35 14.69
N SER A 222 4.03 0.74 15.23
CA SER A 222 4.66 2.04 14.97
C SER A 222 5.49 2.07 13.68
N ARG A 223 5.61 0.93 12.99
CA ARG A 223 6.50 0.75 11.85
C ARG A 223 5.81 0.02 10.69
N PRO A 224 6.31 0.19 9.44
CA PRO A 224 5.82 -0.58 8.30
C PRO A 224 5.98 -2.08 8.57
N ILE A 225 4.98 -2.88 8.20
CA ILE A 225 4.96 -4.32 8.52
C ILE A 225 5.70 -5.19 7.50
N LEU A 226 6.45 -4.54 6.60
CA LEU A 226 7.21 -5.14 5.51
C LEU A 226 8.31 -6.08 6.01
N VAL A 227 8.45 -7.23 5.34
CA VAL A 227 9.50 -8.21 5.66
C VAL A 227 10.89 -7.63 5.45
N GLU A 228 11.10 -6.82 4.42
CA GLU A 228 12.38 -6.18 4.11
C GLU A 228 12.82 -5.24 5.24
N ASN A 229 11.89 -4.45 5.78
CA ASN A 229 12.17 -3.57 6.92
C ASN A 229 12.44 -4.36 8.20
N LYS A 230 11.67 -5.42 8.48
CA LYS A 230 11.87 -6.28 9.64
C LYS A 230 13.25 -6.93 9.65
N VAL A 231 13.76 -7.35 8.49
CA VAL A 231 15.10 -7.96 8.37
C VAL A 231 16.20 -6.94 8.71
N ILE A 232 16.11 -5.71 8.18
CA ILE A 232 17.07 -4.64 8.49
C ILE A 232 17.05 -4.31 9.98
N GLU A 233 15.86 -4.12 10.56
CA GLU A 233 15.71 -3.77 11.98
C GLU A 233 16.26 -4.85 12.90
N LYS A 234 15.93 -6.12 12.63
CA LYS A 234 16.50 -7.25 13.36
C LYS A 234 18.03 -7.25 13.28
N THR A 235 18.58 -7.04 12.09
CA THR A 235 20.03 -7.02 11.88
C THR A 235 20.69 -5.86 12.64
N VAL A 236 20.07 -4.68 12.68
CA VAL A 236 20.57 -3.53 13.47
C VAL A 236 20.55 -3.85 14.97
N LEU A 237 19.51 -4.51 15.48
CA LEU A 237 19.44 -4.94 16.88
C LEU A 237 20.48 -6.01 17.21
N ASP A 238 20.71 -6.97 16.32
CA ASP A 238 21.72 -8.01 16.48
C ASP A 238 23.14 -7.39 16.50
N ILE A 239 23.41 -6.39 15.65
CA ILE A 239 24.66 -5.62 15.66
C ILE A 239 24.83 -4.91 17.01
N LYS A 240 23.78 -4.23 17.50
CA LYS A 240 23.81 -3.56 18.82
C LYS A 240 24.16 -4.55 19.94
N ALA A 241 23.53 -5.73 19.93
CA ALA A 241 23.78 -6.77 20.93
C ALA A 241 25.20 -7.33 20.88
N GLN A 242 25.82 -7.39 19.70
CA GLN A 242 27.21 -7.81 19.56
C GLN A 242 28.22 -6.75 19.96
N VAL A 243 27.96 -5.48 19.67
CA VAL A 243 28.78 -4.35 20.15
C VAL A 243 28.83 -4.35 21.68
N LEU A 244 27.70 -4.63 22.35
CA LEU A 244 27.64 -4.79 23.82
C LEU A 244 28.49 -5.97 24.33
N LYS A 245 28.61 -7.04 23.54
CA LYS A 245 29.35 -8.27 23.92
C LYS A 245 30.84 -8.24 23.52
N GLY A 246 31.29 -7.22 22.79
CA GLY A 246 32.69 -7.08 22.35
C GLY A 246 33.18 -8.14 21.35
N LYS A 247 32.28 -8.80 20.60
CA LYS A 247 32.65 -9.88 19.66
C LYS A 247 32.80 -9.35 18.23
N ALA A 248 34.03 -9.34 17.70
CA ALA A 248 34.33 -8.78 16.37
C ALA A 248 34.02 -9.73 15.18
N VAL A 249 34.18 -11.05 15.35
CA VAL A 249 34.07 -12.03 14.24
C VAL A 249 32.64 -12.12 13.69
N ASP A 250 31.62 -12.05 14.55
CA ASP A 250 30.22 -12.08 14.11
C ASP A 250 29.75 -10.73 13.55
N GLN A 251 30.44 -9.64 13.86
CA GLN A 251 30.03 -8.27 13.51
C GLN A 251 30.20 -8.01 12.01
N GLU A 252 31.30 -8.44 11.40
CA GLU A 252 31.52 -8.28 9.95
C GLU A 252 30.48 -9.06 9.14
N LYS A 253 30.11 -10.27 9.60
CA LYS A 253 29.05 -11.07 8.96
C LYS A 253 27.70 -10.35 9.01
N LEU A 254 27.34 -9.75 10.16
CA LEU A 254 26.11 -8.97 10.29
C LEU A 254 26.13 -7.69 9.44
N ILE A 255 27.26 -7.00 9.34
CA ILE A 255 27.40 -5.81 8.48
C ILE A 255 27.19 -6.18 7.00
N ASN A 256 27.71 -7.32 6.56
CA ASN A 256 27.50 -7.79 5.18
C ASN A 256 26.04 -8.20 4.94
N LEU A 257 25.40 -8.87 5.91
CA LEU A 257 23.96 -9.17 5.85
C LEU A 257 23.12 -7.88 5.79
N LEU A 258 23.50 -6.85 6.56
CA LEU A 258 22.81 -5.56 6.56
C LEU A 258 22.91 -4.86 5.20
N LYS A 259 24.08 -4.89 4.55
CA LYS A 259 24.26 -4.34 3.20
C LYS A 259 23.43 -5.08 2.16
N GLN A 260 23.43 -6.42 2.21
CA GLN A 260 22.60 -7.22 1.31
C GLN A 260 21.12 -6.91 1.50
N SER A 261 20.67 -6.83 2.75
CA SER A 261 19.28 -6.49 3.09
C SER A 261 18.92 -5.06 2.66
N SER A 262 19.86 -4.12 2.81
CA SER A 262 19.71 -2.74 2.33
C SER A 262 19.57 -2.69 0.81
N LEU A 263 20.35 -3.48 0.07
CA LEU A 263 20.25 -3.56 -1.39
C LEU A 263 18.89 -4.12 -1.82
N VAL A 264 18.44 -5.22 -1.21
CA VAL A 264 17.11 -5.79 -1.48
C VAL A 264 15.99 -4.79 -1.18
N LEU A 265 16.08 -4.05 -0.06
CA LEU A 265 15.11 -2.99 0.25
C LEU A 265 15.14 -1.88 -0.81
N LYS A 266 16.33 -1.47 -1.25
CA LYS A 266 16.50 -0.44 -2.30
C LYS A 266 15.81 -0.85 -3.60
N GLU A 267 16.13 -2.03 -4.11
CA GLU A 267 15.57 -2.57 -5.36
C GLU A 267 14.04 -2.73 -5.25
N GLY A 268 13.57 -3.22 -4.10
CA GLY A 268 12.14 -3.31 -3.81
C GLY A 268 11.44 -1.95 -3.80
N MET A 269 12.08 -0.91 -3.23
CA MET A 269 11.54 0.45 -3.20
C MET A 269 11.51 1.07 -4.59
N GLU A 270 12.56 0.90 -5.40
CA GLU A 270 12.60 1.42 -6.77
C GLU A 270 11.52 0.78 -7.65
N MET A 271 11.33 -0.54 -7.54
CA MET A 271 10.23 -1.23 -8.22
C MET A 271 8.86 -0.73 -7.76
N PHE A 272 8.69 -0.56 -6.45
CA PHE A 272 7.44 -0.08 -5.88
C PHE A 272 7.14 1.38 -6.24
N GLU A 273 8.15 2.24 -6.27
CA GLU A 273 8.05 3.64 -6.69
C GLU A 273 7.59 3.74 -8.15
N SER A 274 8.20 2.96 -9.05
CA SER A 274 7.82 2.91 -10.47
C SER A 274 6.33 2.59 -10.67
N VAL A 275 5.79 1.58 -9.96
CA VAL A 275 4.37 1.23 -10.12
C VAL A 275 3.42 2.25 -9.49
N VAL A 276 3.87 2.96 -8.44
CA VAL A 276 3.11 4.08 -7.85
C VAL A 276 3.10 5.29 -8.79
N ASP A 277 4.21 5.57 -9.47
CA ASP A 277 4.28 6.60 -10.51
C ASP A 277 3.35 6.28 -11.68
N GLU A 278 3.38 5.04 -12.19
CA GLU A 278 2.48 4.58 -13.24
C GLU A 278 1.00 4.75 -12.84
N LEU A 279 0.62 4.36 -11.60
CA LEU A 279 -0.74 4.58 -11.11
C LEU A 279 -1.09 6.06 -11.05
N PHE A 280 -0.19 6.91 -10.53
CA PHE A 280 -0.42 8.34 -10.43
C PHE A 280 -0.68 8.97 -11.81
N GLU A 281 0.17 8.66 -12.80
CA GLU A 281 0.03 9.15 -14.16
C GLU A 281 -1.26 8.66 -14.83
N GLU A 282 -1.60 7.38 -14.68
CA GLU A 282 -2.85 6.82 -15.23
C GLU A 282 -4.09 7.47 -14.60
N VAL A 283 -4.08 7.75 -13.30
CA VAL A 283 -5.19 8.43 -12.63
C VAL A 283 -5.32 9.88 -13.10
N VAL A 284 -4.22 10.62 -13.21
CA VAL A 284 -4.23 11.99 -13.75
C VAL A 284 -4.77 11.99 -15.19
N LYS A 285 -4.29 11.08 -16.02
CA LYS A 285 -4.76 10.93 -17.40
C LYS A 285 -6.26 10.63 -17.47
N GLY A 286 -6.73 9.64 -16.70
CA GLY A 286 -8.15 9.27 -16.67
C GLY A 286 -9.06 10.40 -16.21
N ARG A 287 -8.63 11.21 -15.23
CA ARG A 287 -9.36 12.43 -14.82
C ARG A 287 -9.46 13.45 -15.94
N ASN A 288 -8.38 13.69 -16.68
CA ASN A 288 -8.39 14.62 -17.80
C ASN A 288 -9.28 14.13 -18.94
N GLU A 289 -9.29 12.81 -19.21
CA GLU A 289 -10.18 12.20 -20.20
C GLU A 289 -11.66 12.36 -19.81
N VAL A 290 -11.99 12.09 -18.55
CA VAL A 290 -13.35 12.29 -18.02
C VAL A 290 -13.78 13.76 -18.10
N LEU A 291 -12.93 14.70 -17.72
CA LEU A 291 -13.22 16.14 -17.83
C LEU A 291 -13.49 16.56 -19.28
N ALA A 292 -12.65 16.11 -20.22
CA ALA A 292 -12.82 16.40 -21.64
C ALA A 292 -14.14 15.83 -22.21
N MET A 293 -14.66 14.72 -21.66
CA MET A 293 -15.96 14.17 -22.07
C MET A 293 -17.14 15.01 -21.59
N VAL A 294 -16.97 15.75 -20.49
CA VAL A 294 -18.00 16.61 -19.91
C VAL A 294 -17.98 17.99 -20.56
N ASP A 295 -16.81 18.53 -20.91
CA ASP A 295 -16.66 19.82 -21.58
C ASP A 295 -17.21 19.85 -23.03
N VAL A 296 -17.44 18.69 -23.63
CA VAL A 296 -17.94 18.54 -25.02
C VAL A 296 -19.46 18.39 -25.11
N ASN A 297 -20.16 18.25 -23.98
CA ASN A 297 -21.64 18.15 -23.89
C ASN A 297 -22.28 19.44 -23.37
#